data_AF-A0A3M5PLM0-F1
#
_entry.id   AF-A0A3M5PLM0-F1
#
_cell.length_a   1.000
_cell.length_b   1.000
_cell.length_c   1.000
_cell.angle_alpha   90.00
_cell.angle_beta   90.00
_cell.angle_gamma   90.00
#
_symmetry.space_group_name_H-M   'P 1'
#
loop_
_entity.id
_entity.type
_entity.pdbx_description
1 polymer ?
#
loop_
_entity_poly.entity_id
_entity_poly.type
_entity_poly.pdbx_seq_one_letter_code
_entity_poly.pdbx_strand_id
1 'polypeptide(L)'
;MVFGLLLLLIGAELSVRSAVHLAALFKVRPLIMGLTVVAMGTSAPQMAVSLQAAFSDSTDIAVGSVIGGNIFNVLVILGLCALVIPLRVARQVLRVDIPLMIGACLLVIGLSLTGGFSRFDGVVLLAGLLICLFIIVRQGGHAPRHGLAAATEKPRALLRITLLAGGLLLLTSGGHLLVDASVVIAINLGLSERIIGLTVIAVGTSLPALMTSLIAALRGERDIAVGNVIGSNLFNLLGVLGLTALVAPVPLTISPNALVFDLPIMLGVAVLCVPLFYSGYRIDRIEGLFLLSLYLTYGLHIVSISTGMLLAERLEGMMLRFIVPLLGAIVAFGTVRAWRRQH
;
A
#
# COMPACT_ATOMS: atom_id res chain seq x y z
N MET A 1 -1.60 1.42 23.55
CA MET A 1 -1.29 0.30 22.63
C MET A 1 -2.41 -0.73 22.53
N VAL A 2 -2.74 -1.48 23.59
CA VAL A 2 -3.76 -2.57 23.54
C VAL A 2 -5.11 -2.09 23.00
N PHE A 3 -5.60 -0.95 23.49
CA PHE A 3 -6.85 -0.38 22.99
C PHE A 3 -6.78 -0.01 21.50
N GLY A 4 -5.67 0.57 21.03
CA GLY A 4 -5.46 0.86 19.59
C GLY A 4 -5.45 -0.39 18.72
N LEU A 5 -4.81 -1.48 19.18
CA LEU A 5 -4.84 -2.78 18.50
C LEU A 5 -6.27 -3.35 18.42
N LEU A 6 -7.06 -3.23 19.49
CA LEU A 6 -8.46 -3.66 19.48
C LEU A 6 -9.29 -2.86 18.47
N LEU A 7 -9.12 -1.53 18.41
CA LEU A 7 -9.81 -0.69 17.42
C LEU A 7 -9.41 -1.05 15.98
N LEU A 8 -8.13 -1.30 15.73
CA LEU A 8 -7.64 -1.74 14.42
C LEU A 8 -8.26 -3.08 14.00
N LEU A 9 -8.31 -4.06 14.91
CA LEU A 9 -8.92 -5.37 14.66
C LEU A 9 -10.41 -5.24 14.36
N ILE A 10 -11.16 -4.55 15.22
CA ILE A 10 -12.62 -4.36 15.06
C ILE A 10 -12.92 -3.54 13.81
N GLY A 11 -12.13 -2.49 13.55
CA GLY A 11 -12.28 -1.63 12.39
C GLY A 11 -12.00 -2.36 11.07
N ALA A 12 -10.92 -3.15 11.01
CA ALA A 12 -10.59 -4.00 9.85
C ALA A 12 -11.72 -5.00 9.56
N GLU A 13 -12.13 -5.71 10.61
CA GLU A 13 -13.21 -6.68 10.59
C GLU A 13 -14.53 -6.09 10.07
N LEU A 14 -14.93 -4.94 10.60
CA LEU A 14 -16.15 -4.25 10.21
C LEU A 14 -16.08 -3.71 8.78
N SER A 15 -14.93 -3.15 8.40
CA SER A 15 -14.69 -2.59 7.07
C SER A 15 -14.73 -3.67 6.00
N VAL A 16 -14.02 -4.78 6.20
CA VAL A 16 -13.99 -5.92 5.27
C VAL A 16 -15.39 -6.50 5.11
N ARG A 17 -16.10 -6.81 6.21
CA ARG A 17 -17.47 -7.33 6.11
C ARG A 17 -18.37 -6.37 5.35
N SER A 18 -18.34 -5.08 5.67
CA SER A 18 -19.21 -4.10 5.04
C SER A 18 -18.88 -3.92 3.56
N ALA A 19 -17.60 -3.94 3.18
CA ALA A 19 -17.14 -3.88 1.80
C ALA A 19 -17.63 -5.08 0.97
N VAL A 20 -17.56 -6.32 1.50
CA VAL A 20 -18.10 -7.52 0.83
C VAL A 20 -19.60 -7.39 0.58
N HIS A 21 -20.37 -6.96 1.59
CA HIS A 21 -21.81 -6.80 1.46
C HIS A 21 -22.19 -5.68 0.49
N LEU A 22 -21.46 -4.57 0.50
CA LEU A 22 -21.67 -3.47 -0.45
C LEU A 22 -21.31 -3.87 -1.88
N ALA A 23 -20.25 -4.67 -2.06
CA ALA A 23 -19.91 -5.24 -3.37
C ALA A 23 -21.10 -6.04 -3.93
N ALA A 24 -21.69 -6.91 -3.10
CA ALA A 24 -22.87 -7.69 -3.48
C ALA A 24 -24.11 -6.82 -3.77
N LEU A 25 -24.37 -5.80 -2.93
CA LEU A 25 -25.51 -4.87 -3.10
C LEU A 25 -25.40 -4.04 -4.38
N PHE A 26 -24.21 -3.51 -4.66
CA PHE A 26 -23.95 -2.71 -5.86
C PHE A 26 -23.65 -3.54 -7.10
N LYS A 27 -23.63 -4.87 -6.98
CA LYS A 27 -23.34 -5.82 -8.07
C LYS A 27 -21.97 -5.55 -8.71
N VAL A 28 -21.01 -5.17 -7.90
CA VAL A 28 -19.61 -4.95 -8.29
C VAL A 28 -18.73 -6.05 -7.73
N ARG A 29 -17.57 -6.28 -8.35
CA ARG A 29 -16.60 -7.26 -7.83
C ARG A 29 -16.05 -6.78 -6.47
N PRO A 30 -15.83 -7.66 -5.48
CA PRO A 30 -15.17 -7.31 -4.22
C PRO A 30 -13.82 -6.60 -4.42
N LEU A 31 -13.08 -6.99 -5.46
CA LEU A 31 -11.86 -6.32 -5.89
C LEU A 31 -12.02 -4.79 -6.06
N ILE A 32 -13.12 -4.32 -6.63
CA ILE A 32 -13.35 -2.88 -6.85
C ILE A 32 -13.52 -2.16 -5.52
N MET A 33 -14.25 -2.75 -4.57
CA MET A 33 -14.38 -2.18 -3.22
C MET A 33 -13.03 -2.07 -2.52
N GLY A 34 -12.17 -3.10 -2.68
CA GLY A 34 -10.79 -3.08 -2.22
C GLY A 34 -9.96 -1.97 -2.85
N LEU A 35 -9.95 -1.90 -4.19
CA LEU A 35 -9.18 -0.92 -4.98
C LEU A 35 -9.63 0.53 -4.78
N THR A 36 -10.86 0.76 -4.34
CA THR A 36 -11.46 2.10 -4.26
C THR A 36 -11.73 2.53 -2.82
N VAL A 37 -12.90 2.21 -2.27
CA VAL A 37 -13.38 2.76 -1.00
C VAL A 37 -12.51 2.33 0.17
N VAL A 38 -12.10 1.05 0.21
CA VAL A 38 -11.30 0.53 1.32
C VAL A 38 -9.87 1.08 1.26
N ALA A 39 -9.26 1.07 0.08
CA ALA A 39 -7.94 1.67 -0.15
C ALA A 39 -7.91 3.17 0.21
N MET A 40 -8.89 3.95 -0.27
CA MET A 40 -9.00 5.37 0.03
C MET A 40 -9.15 5.62 1.54
N GLY A 41 -10.00 4.83 2.21
CA GLY A 41 -10.24 4.96 3.64
C GLY A 41 -9.01 4.60 4.48
N THR A 42 -8.29 3.53 4.11
CA THR A 42 -7.07 3.11 4.82
C THR A 42 -5.86 4.00 4.53
N SER A 43 -5.88 4.76 3.43
CA SER A 43 -4.86 5.76 3.08
C SER A 43 -5.11 7.14 3.69
N ALA A 44 -6.27 7.37 4.32
CA ALA A 44 -6.61 8.65 4.94
C ALA A 44 -5.61 9.10 6.03
N PRO A 45 -5.07 8.22 6.90
CA PRO A 45 -4.06 8.63 7.88
C PRO A 45 -2.75 9.08 7.23
N GLN A 46 -2.36 8.43 6.13
CA GLN A 46 -1.19 8.83 5.35
C GLN A 46 -1.40 10.18 4.67
N MET A 47 -2.62 10.45 4.20
CA MET A 47 -3.00 11.77 3.70
C MET A 47 -2.89 12.86 4.76
N ALA A 48 -3.39 12.59 5.97
CA ALA A 48 -3.31 13.52 7.09
C ALA A 48 -1.84 13.85 7.46
N VAL A 49 -0.99 12.83 7.55
CA VAL A 49 0.44 13.02 7.84
C VAL A 49 1.15 13.77 6.72
N SER A 50 0.89 13.44 5.46
CA SER A 50 1.54 14.11 4.33
C SER A 50 1.12 15.59 4.23
N LEU A 51 -0.17 15.89 4.45
CA LEU A 51 -0.66 17.27 4.51
C LEU A 51 -0.05 18.03 5.69
N GLN A 52 -0.04 17.44 6.89
CA GLN A 52 0.53 18.07 8.08
C GLN A 52 2.02 18.39 7.86
N ALA A 53 2.79 17.45 7.35
CA ALA A 53 4.21 17.66 7.04
C ALA A 53 4.42 18.78 6.01
N ALA A 54 3.56 18.88 4.99
CA ALA A 54 3.62 19.96 4.00
C ALA A 54 3.28 21.35 4.58
N PHE A 55 2.40 21.43 5.59
CA PHE A 55 2.10 22.69 6.28
C PHE A 55 3.12 23.07 7.36
N SER A 56 3.93 22.12 7.82
CA SER A 56 5.01 22.34 8.79
C SER A 56 6.38 22.51 8.13
N ASP A 57 6.42 22.96 6.87
CA ASP A 57 7.63 23.17 6.05
C ASP A 57 8.55 21.92 5.93
N SER A 58 8.05 20.73 6.27
CA SER A 58 8.77 19.46 6.20
C SER A 58 8.34 18.67 4.96
N THR A 59 8.46 19.31 3.80
CA THR A 59 7.91 18.80 2.53
C THR A 59 8.59 17.53 2.03
N ASP A 60 9.85 17.30 2.39
CA ASP A 60 10.60 16.08 2.13
C ASP A 60 9.99 14.87 2.84
N ILE A 61 9.53 15.06 4.09
CA ILE A 61 8.83 14.02 4.86
C ILE A 61 7.49 13.69 4.21
N ALA A 62 6.76 14.68 3.69
CA ALA A 62 5.47 14.46 3.02
C ALA A 62 5.62 13.55 1.79
N VAL A 63 6.62 13.79 0.95
CA VAL A 63 6.89 12.92 -0.22
C VAL A 63 7.46 11.57 0.23
N GLY A 64 8.40 11.59 1.17
CA GLY A 64 9.04 10.38 1.70
C GLY A 64 8.02 9.40 2.30
N SER A 65 7.01 9.89 3.01
CA SER A 65 5.95 9.03 3.55
C SER A 65 5.11 8.38 2.46
N VAL A 66 4.87 9.07 1.34
CA VAL A 66 4.17 8.49 0.19
C VAL A 66 5.01 7.38 -0.43
N ILE A 67 6.28 7.63 -0.74
CA ILE A 67 7.17 6.65 -1.39
C ILE A 67 7.37 5.43 -0.48
N GLY A 68 7.75 5.65 0.78
CA GLY A 68 7.96 4.59 1.76
C GLY A 68 6.70 3.77 2.01
N GLY A 69 5.54 4.40 2.11
CA GLY A 69 4.25 3.70 2.25
C GLY A 69 3.93 2.80 1.05
N ASN A 70 4.23 3.23 -0.17
CA ASN A 70 4.05 2.41 -1.37
C ASN A 70 4.96 1.16 -1.38
N ILE A 71 6.22 1.33 -0.98
CA ILE A 71 7.18 0.21 -0.83
C ILE A 71 6.70 -0.74 0.27
N PHE A 72 6.28 -0.21 1.43
CA PHE A 72 5.78 -1.00 2.56
C PHE A 72 4.53 -1.80 2.19
N ASN A 73 3.59 -1.19 1.47
CA ASN A 73 2.36 -1.86 1.03
C ASN A 73 2.66 -3.09 0.18
N VAL A 74 3.55 -2.98 -0.81
CA VAL A 74 3.88 -4.13 -1.67
C VAL A 74 4.77 -5.14 -0.94
N LEU A 75 5.84 -4.70 -0.27
CA LEU A 75 6.81 -5.65 0.26
C LEU A 75 6.35 -6.28 1.59
N VAL A 76 5.74 -5.48 2.47
CA VAL A 76 5.34 -5.93 3.80
C VAL A 76 3.90 -6.41 3.83
N ILE A 77 2.93 -5.60 3.41
CA ILE A 77 1.51 -5.98 3.56
C ILE A 77 1.19 -7.20 2.70
N LEU A 78 1.53 -7.13 1.41
CA LEU A 78 1.29 -8.25 0.49
C LEU A 78 2.13 -9.49 0.89
N GLY A 79 3.38 -9.29 1.29
CA GLY A 79 4.29 -10.35 1.73
C GLY A 79 3.76 -11.10 2.97
N LEU A 80 3.34 -10.36 4.00
CA LEU A 80 2.71 -10.94 5.21
C LEU A 80 1.41 -11.65 4.87
N CYS A 81 0.54 -11.03 4.05
CA CYS A 81 -0.71 -11.67 3.65
C CYS A 81 -0.46 -13.00 2.94
N ALA A 82 0.51 -13.05 2.01
CA ALA A 82 0.87 -14.26 1.27
C ALA A 82 1.52 -15.34 2.15
N LEU A 83 2.29 -14.97 3.18
CA LEU A 83 2.81 -15.92 4.16
C LEU A 83 1.70 -16.61 4.95
N VAL A 84 0.70 -15.84 5.38
CA VAL A 84 -0.43 -16.38 6.15
C VAL A 84 -1.29 -17.25 5.23
N ILE A 85 -1.79 -16.70 4.12
CA ILE A 85 -2.66 -17.39 3.15
C ILE A 85 -2.22 -17.05 1.71
N PRO A 86 -1.98 -18.06 0.85
CA PRO A 86 -1.69 -17.83 -0.57
C PRO A 86 -2.76 -16.99 -1.25
N LEU A 87 -2.34 -15.86 -1.83
CA LEU A 87 -3.24 -14.87 -2.43
C LEU A 87 -3.51 -15.26 -3.87
N ARG A 88 -4.79 -15.43 -4.23
CA ARG A 88 -5.17 -15.58 -5.64
C ARG A 88 -5.36 -14.19 -6.23
N VAL A 89 -4.83 -14.01 -7.43
CA VAL A 89 -4.82 -12.73 -8.14
C VAL A 89 -5.80 -12.81 -9.30
N ALA A 90 -6.75 -11.88 -9.35
CA ALA A 90 -7.63 -11.75 -10.50
C ALA A 90 -6.86 -11.30 -11.75
N ARG A 91 -7.23 -11.80 -12.93
CA ARG A 91 -6.59 -11.41 -14.21
C ARG A 91 -6.65 -9.90 -14.47
N GLN A 92 -7.67 -9.23 -13.95
CA GLN A 92 -7.82 -7.77 -13.99
C GLN A 92 -6.65 -7.06 -13.31
N VAL A 93 -6.20 -7.56 -12.16
CA VAL A 93 -5.07 -7.00 -11.41
C VAL A 93 -3.81 -6.96 -12.26
N LEU A 94 -3.50 -8.07 -12.95
CA LEU A 94 -2.30 -8.17 -13.75
C LEU A 94 -2.36 -7.32 -15.04
N ARG A 95 -3.53 -7.19 -15.66
CA ARG A 95 -3.68 -6.53 -16.97
C ARG A 95 -3.99 -5.04 -16.88
N VAL A 96 -4.51 -4.58 -15.75
CA VAL A 96 -5.06 -3.24 -15.59
C VAL A 96 -4.44 -2.58 -14.37
N ASP A 97 -4.66 -3.16 -13.19
CA ASP A 97 -4.37 -2.45 -11.93
C ASP A 97 -2.86 -2.29 -11.69
N ILE A 98 -2.05 -3.33 -11.97
CA ILE A 98 -0.58 -3.25 -11.89
C ILE A 98 -0.01 -2.30 -12.96
N PRO A 99 -0.37 -2.39 -14.25
CA PRO A 99 0.06 -1.41 -15.25
C PRO A 99 -0.32 0.03 -14.90
N LEU A 100 -1.50 0.27 -14.32
CA LEU A 100 -1.89 1.60 -13.82
C LEU A 100 -0.98 2.04 -12.67
N MET A 101 -0.65 1.15 -11.74
CA MET A 101 0.27 1.44 -10.63
C MET A 101 1.67 1.78 -11.14
N ILE A 102 2.20 1.01 -12.11
CA ILE A 102 3.50 1.31 -12.75
C ILE A 102 3.43 2.66 -13.48
N GLY A 103 2.35 2.93 -14.21
CA GLY A 103 2.12 4.22 -14.86
C GLY A 103 2.08 5.39 -13.87
N ALA A 104 1.45 5.21 -12.71
CA ALA A 104 1.44 6.19 -11.63
C ALA A 104 2.85 6.41 -11.06
N CYS A 105 3.64 5.34 -10.84
CA CYS A 105 5.03 5.46 -10.43
C CYS A 105 5.86 6.25 -11.46
N LEU A 106 5.73 5.93 -12.75
CA LEU A 106 6.44 6.61 -13.83
C LEU A 106 6.03 8.09 -13.94
N LEU A 107 4.76 8.40 -13.76
CA LEU A 107 4.27 9.78 -13.73
C LEU A 107 4.90 10.56 -12.57
N VAL A 108 4.88 9.99 -11.35
CA VAL A 108 5.51 10.60 -10.18
C VAL A 108 7.00 10.81 -10.40
N ILE A 109 7.72 9.82 -10.96
CA ILE A 109 9.14 9.94 -11.29
C ILE A 109 9.36 11.05 -12.32
N GLY A 110 8.58 11.10 -13.40
CA GLY A 110 8.71 12.13 -14.43
C GLY A 110 8.52 13.55 -13.89
N LEU A 111 7.51 13.74 -13.03
CA LEU A 111 7.25 15.03 -12.38
C LEU A 111 8.33 15.37 -11.33
N SER A 112 8.93 14.37 -10.68
CA SER A 112 9.99 14.58 -9.70
C SER A 112 11.31 15.08 -10.28
N LEU A 113 11.55 14.91 -11.58
CA LEU A 113 12.81 15.29 -12.24
C LEU A 113 13.10 16.79 -12.18
N THR A 114 12.08 17.63 -11.98
CA THR A 114 12.24 19.08 -11.78
C THR A 114 12.67 19.46 -10.36
N GLY A 115 12.95 18.48 -9.49
CA GLY A 115 13.45 18.69 -8.12
C GLY A 115 12.36 18.86 -7.05
N GLY A 116 11.08 18.66 -7.41
CA GLY A 116 9.95 18.78 -6.50
C GLY A 116 8.60 18.73 -7.21
N PHE A 117 7.51 18.80 -6.44
CA PHE A 117 6.14 18.85 -6.97
C PHE A 117 5.53 20.25 -6.77
N SER A 118 5.14 20.87 -7.86
CA SER A 118 4.37 22.09 -7.91
C SER A 118 2.87 21.83 -7.75
N ARG A 119 2.09 22.90 -7.58
CA ARG A 119 0.61 22.81 -7.58
C ARG A 119 0.06 22.28 -8.89
N PHE A 120 0.72 22.58 -10.02
CA PHE A 120 0.32 22.06 -11.32
C PHE A 120 0.49 20.54 -11.36
N ASP A 121 1.59 20.03 -10.81
CA ASP A 121 1.83 18.58 -10.69
C ASP A 121 0.76 17.92 -9.82
N GLY A 122 0.33 18.61 -8.76
CA GLY A 122 -0.82 18.20 -7.93
C GLY A 122 -2.11 18.02 -8.74
N VAL A 123 -2.43 18.97 -9.64
CA VAL A 123 -3.59 18.85 -10.55
C VAL A 123 -3.43 17.66 -11.51
N VAL A 124 -2.24 17.48 -12.08
CA VAL A 124 -1.95 16.37 -13.00
C VAL A 124 -2.11 15.02 -12.30
N LEU A 125 -1.60 14.87 -11.07
CA LEU A 125 -1.72 13.66 -10.26
C LEU A 125 -3.19 13.36 -9.92
N LEU A 126 -3.95 14.36 -9.48
CA LEU A 126 -5.39 14.20 -9.18
C LEU A 126 -6.20 13.86 -10.43
N ALA A 127 -5.90 14.47 -11.58
CA ALA A 127 -6.50 14.09 -12.86
C ALA A 127 -6.17 12.64 -13.21
N GLY A 128 -4.92 12.22 -13.00
CA GLY A 128 -4.48 10.83 -13.12
C GLY A 128 -5.27 9.87 -12.22
N LEU A 129 -5.56 10.27 -10.96
CA LEU A 129 -6.40 9.49 -10.05
C LEU A 129 -7.80 9.29 -10.62
N LEU A 130 -8.44 10.37 -11.09
CA LEU A 130 -9.79 10.31 -11.65
C LEU A 130 -9.84 9.39 -12.89
N ILE A 131 -8.83 9.47 -13.76
CA ILE A 131 -8.68 8.58 -14.92
C ILE A 131 -8.54 7.12 -14.45
N CYS A 132 -7.66 6.85 -13.48
CA CYS A 132 -7.47 5.49 -12.95
C CYS A 132 -8.77 4.94 -12.36
N LEU A 133 -9.48 5.72 -11.54
CA LEU A 133 -10.77 5.31 -10.96
C LEU A 133 -11.81 5.03 -12.03
N PHE A 134 -11.90 5.87 -13.06
CA PHE A 134 -12.79 5.65 -14.19
C PHE A 134 -12.48 4.33 -14.91
N ILE A 135 -11.19 4.06 -15.18
CA ILE A 135 -10.74 2.83 -15.82
C ILE A 135 -11.08 1.60 -14.96
N ILE A 136 -10.77 1.63 -13.66
CA ILE A 136 -11.01 0.53 -12.71
C ILE A 136 -12.51 0.21 -12.64
N VAL A 137 -13.35 1.23 -12.47
CA VAL A 137 -14.82 1.05 -12.37
C VAL A 137 -15.39 0.53 -13.69
N ARG A 138 -14.96 1.08 -14.84
CA ARG A 138 -15.46 0.67 -16.16
C ARG A 138 -15.08 -0.78 -16.50
N GLN A 139 -13.85 -1.19 -16.20
CA GLN A 139 -13.39 -2.55 -16.50
C GLN A 139 -13.89 -3.59 -15.49
N GLY A 140 -14.09 -3.19 -14.23
CA GLY A 140 -14.64 -4.08 -13.20
C GLY A 140 -16.15 -4.29 -13.28
N GLY A 141 -16.88 -3.45 -14.02
CA GLY A 141 -18.33 -3.51 -14.16
C GLY A 141 -18.89 -4.65 -15.02
N HIS A 142 -18.06 -5.54 -15.59
CA HIS A 142 -18.51 -6.65 -16.44
C HIS A 142 -18.06 -8.01 -15.88
N ALA A 143 -18.70 -8.50 -14.80
CA ALA A 143 -18.66 -9.92 -14.42
C ALA A 143 -20.08 -10.53 -14.41
N PRO A 144 -20.26 -11.73 -14.98
CA PRO A 144 -21.51 -12.48 -14.88
C PRO A 144 -21.75 -12.97 -13.45
N ARG A 145 -23.03 -12.97 -13.06
CA ARG A 145 -23.60 -13.49 -11.81
C ARG A 145 -23.02 -14.85 -11.42
N HIS A 146 -22.48 -14.98 -10.21
CA HIS A 146 -22.52 -16.25 -9.48
C HIS A 146 -23.03 -16.01 -8.06
N GLY A 147 -24.32 -16.30 -7.88
CA GLY A 147 -24.90 -16.76 -6.63
C GLY A 147 -25.05 -15.76 -5.48
N LEU A 148 -25.81 -14.67 -5.62
CA LEU A 148 -26.53 -14.08 -4.48
C LEU A 148 -27.87 -13.47 -4.92
N ALA A 149 -28.89 -13.76 -4.13
CA ALA A 149 -30.28 -13.41 -4.33
C ALA A 149 -30.51 -11.92 -4.56
N ALA A 150 -31.50 -11.60 -5.39
CA ALA A 150 -32.04 -10.26 -5.51
C ALA A 150 -32.61 -9.83 -4.15
N ALA A 151 -31.94 -8.88 -3.48
CA ALA A 151 -32.46 -8.24 -2.29
C ALA A 151 -32.77 -6.78 -2.58
N THR A 152 -34.04 -6.52 -2.91
CA THR A 152 -34.71 -5.23 -2.84
C THR A 152 -34.83 -4.78 -1.37
N GLU A 153 -33.81 -4.15 -0.77
CA GLU A 153 -33.98 -3.37 0.48
C GLU A 153 -32.95 -2.23 0.59
N LYS A 154 -33.36 -0.99 0.27
CA LYS A 154 -32.60 0.25 0.49
C LYS A 154 -32.11 0.48 1.95
N PRO A 155 -32.83 0.12 3.03
CA PRO A 155 -32.34 0.38 4.40
C PRO A 155 -31.07 -0.40 4.77
N ARG A 156 -30.80 -1.55 4.12
CA ARG A 156 -29.57 -2.32 4.37
C ARG A 156 -28.34 -1.66 3.77
N ALA A 157 -28.46 -0.94 2.65
CA ALA A 157 -27.33 -0.28 2.02
C ALA A 157 -26.78 0.86 2.88
N LEU A 158 -27.67 1.72 3.40
CA LEU A 158 -27.26 2.83 4.27
C LEU A 158 -26.55 2.32 5.53
N LEU A 159 -27.10 1.28 6.17
CA LEU A 159 -26.46 0.65 7.32
C LEU A 159 -25.06 0.09 6.97
N ARG A 160 -24.89 -0.55 5.81
CA ARG A 160 -23.57 -1.07 5.41
C ARG A 160 -22.58 0.06 5.08
N ILE A 161 -23.04 1.17 4.53
CA ILE A 161 -22.20 2.35 4.30
C ILE A 161 -21.78 2.96 5.64
N THR A 162 -22.70 3.11 6.60
CA THR A 162 -22.35 3.66 7.92
C THR A 162 -21.44 2.73 8.70
N LEU A 163 -21.63 1.40 8.60
CA LEU A 163 -20.71 0.42 9.19
C LEU A 163 -19.33 0.43 8.52
N LEU A 164 -19.25 0.59 7.19
CA LEU A 164 -17.97 0.75 6.49
C LEU A 164 -17.26 2.02 6.95
N ALA A 165 -17.97 3.16 6.97
CA ALA A 165 -17.42 4.43 7.45
C ALA A 165 -16.97 4.33 8.91
N GLY A 166 -17.78 3.74 9.78
CA GLY A 166 -17.43 3.47 11.17
C GLY A 166 -16.20 2.56 11.30
N GLY A 167 -16.09 1.51 10.49
CA GLY A 167 -14.92 0.64 10.47
C GLY A 167 -13.63 1.36 10.05
N LEU A 168 -13.71 2.21 9.02
CA LEU A 168 -12.60 3.03 8.55
C LEU A 168 -12.18 4.10 9.59
N LEU A 169 -13.16 4.69 10.29
CA LEU A 169 -12.89 5.59 11.41
C LEU A 169 -12.20 4.86 12.56
N LEU A 170 -12.67 3.66 12.94
CA LEU A 170 -12.02 2.86 13.98
C LEU A 170 -10.59 2.46 13.58
N LEU A 171 -10.35 2.12 12.32
CA LEU A 171 -9.01 1.85 11.79
C LEU A 171 -8.10 3.07 11.91
N THR A 172 -8.59 4.22 11.48
CA THR A 172 -7.85 5.49 11.52
C THR A 172 -7.51 5.87 12.96
N SER A 173 -8.50 5.85 13.86
CA SER A 173 -8.31 6.14 15.28
C SER A 173 -7.41 5.14 15.98
N GLY A 174 -7.57 3.84 15.68
CA GLY A 174 -6.71 2.78 16.23
C GLY A 174 -5.26 2.91 15.78
N GLY A 175 -5.04 3.26 14.51
CA GLY A 175 -3.73 3.59 13.96
C GLY A 175 -3.08 4.76 14.70
N HIS A 176 -3.78 5.90 14.81
CA HIS A 176 -3.31 7.08 15.54
C HIS A 176 -2.91 6.75 16.98
N LEU A 177 -3.78 6.09 17.75
CA LEU A 177 -3.47 5.71 19.13
C LEU A 177 -2.26 4.78 19.26
N LEU A 178 -2.01 3.95 18.26
CA LEU A 178 -0.86 3.06 18.25
C LEU A 178 0.43 3.81 17.88
N VAL A 179 0.36 4.74 16.93
CA VAL A 179 1.47 5.65 16.61
C VAL A 179 1.84 6.48 17.82
N ASP A 180 0.88 7.17 18.45
CA ASP A 180 1.13 8.04 19.60
C ASP A 180 1.80 7.27 20.75
N ALA A 181 1.28 6.09 21.06
CA ALA A 181 1.87 5.24 22.09
C ALA A 181 3.28 4.75 21.71
N SER A 182 3.55 4.50 20.43
CA SER A 182 4.87 4.08 19.95
C SER A 182 5.87 5.23 19.96
N VAL A 183 5.42 6.46 19.66
CA VAL A 183 6.21 7.69 19.76
C VAL A 183 6.66 7.92 21.21
N VAL A 184 5.76 7.79 22.18
CA VAL A 184 6.11 7.94 23.61
C VAL A 184 7.17 6.92 24.04
N ILE A 185 7.03 5.66 23.62
CA ILE A 185 8.04 4.62 23.91
C ILE A 185 9.38 4.97 23.24
N ALA A 186 9.36 5.41 21.99
CA ALA A 186 10.57 5.77 21.26
C ALA A 186 11.33 6.96 21.89
N ILE A 187 10.60 7.97 22.38
CA ILE A 187 11.18 9.10 23.13
C ILE A 187 11.82 8.60 24.42
N ASN A 188 11.15 7.72 25.17
CA ASN A 188 11.68 7.12 26.40
C ASN A 188 12.92 6.25 26.16
N LEU A 189 13.06 5.70 24.95
CA LEU A 189 14.25 4.96 24.51
C LEU A 189 15.37 5.87 23.98
N GLY A 190 15.19 7.20 24.00
CA GLY A 190 16.19 8.17 23.55
C GLY A 190 16.32 8.28 22.03
N LEU A 191 15.32 7.82 21.27
CA LEU A 191 15.31 7.98 19.81
C LEU A 191 15.04 9.43 19.43
N SER A 192 15.76 9.93 18.42
CA SER A 192 15.55 11.29 17.91
C SER A 192 14.21 11.43 17.21
N GLU A 193 13.61 12.61 17.26
CA GLU A 193 12.34 12.93 16.56
C GLU A 193 12.40 12.59 15.07
N ARG A 194 13.57 12.79 14.43
CA ARG A 194 13.82 12.43 13.04
C ARG A 194 13.68 10.92 12.81
N ILE A 195 14.27 10.08 13.66
CA ILE A 195 14.16 8.62 13.54
C ILE A 195 12.71 8.19 13.78
N ILE A 196 12.04 8.78 14.76
CA ILE A 196 10.63 8.49 15.08
C ILE A 196 9.72 8.80 13.89
N GLY A 197 9.89 9.96 13.26
CA GLY A 197 9.11 10.37 12.09
C GLY A 197 9.31 9.46 10.88
N LEU A 198 10.56 9.09 10.59
CA LEU A 198 10.89 8.26 9.43
C LEU A 198 10.55 6.78 9.60
N THR A 199 10.37 6.29 10.83
CA THR A 199 10.16 4.86 11.10
C THR A 199 8.78 4.57 11.72
N VAL A 200 8.56 5.04 12.95
CA VAL A 200 7.36 4.73 13.74
C VAL A 200 6.11 5.32 13.09
N ILE A 201 6.18 6.58 12.66
CA ILE A 201 5.04 7.26 12.02
C ILE A 201 4.79 6.66 10.63
N ALA A 202 5.84 6.45 9.84
CA ALA A 202 5.74 5.86 8.50
C ALA A 202 5.08 4.46 8.52
N VAL A 203 5.54 3.57 9.39
CA VAL A 203 4.92 2.25 9.58
C VAL A 203 3.51 2.38 10.17
N GLY A 204 3.34 3.28 11.14
CA GLY A 204 2.09 3.55 11.84
C GLY A 204 0.93 3.92 10.92
N THR A 205 1.18 4.81 9.95
CA THR A 205 0.17 5.22 8.96
C THR A 205 -0.25 4.11 8.01
N SER A 206 0.57 3.06 7.86
CA SER A 206 0.27 1.89 7.03
C SER A 206 -0.43 0.76 7.79
N LEU A 207 -0.56 0.86 9.12
CA LEU A 207 -1.25 -0.14 9.95
C LEU A 207 -2.72 -0.37 9.57
N PRO A 208 -3.53 0.68 9.27
CA PRO A 208 -4.89 0.50 8.78
C PRO A 208 -4.97 -0.39 7.55
N ALA A 209 -4.09 -0.15 6.56
CA ALA A 209 -4.02 -0.93 5.33
C ALA A 209 -3.54 -2.36 5.61
N LEU A 210 -2.55 -2.53 6.49
CA LEU A 210 -2.03 -3.84 6.88
C LEU A 210 -3.13 -4.68 7.53
N MET A 211 -3.80 -4.13 8.54
CA MET A 211 -4.83 -4.82 9.30
C MET A 211 -6.03 -5.17 8.42
N THR A 212 -6.46 -4.25 7.56
CA THR A 212 -7.56 -4.48 6.64
C THR A 212 -7.24 -5.59 5.62
N SER A 213 -6.04 -5.56 5.03
CA SER A 213 -5.62 -6.57 4.04
C SER A 213 -5.44 -7.95 4.69
N LEU A 214 -4.86 -7.98 5.89
CA LEU A 214 -4.65 -9.23 6.63
C LEU A 214 -5.98 -9.87 7.05
N ILE A 215 -6.91 -9.09 7.59
CA ILE A 215 -8.25 -9.59 7.96
C ILE A 215 -9.03 -10.02 6.71
N ALA A 216 -8.93 -9.30 5.59
CA ALA A 216 -9.52 -9.71 4.32
C ALA A 216 -8.96 -11.06 3.86
N ALA A 217 -7.63 -11.25 3.91
CA ALA A 217 -6.99 -12.51 3.56
C ALA A 217 -7.45 -13.67 4.48
N LEU A 218 -7.50 -13.44 5.79
CA LEU A 218 -7.97 -14.41 6.80
C LEU A 218 -9.43 -14.80 6.60
N ARG A 219 -10.28 -13.89 6.12
CA ARG A 219 -11.68 -14.16 5.77
C ARG A 219 -11.88 -14.86 4.44
N GLY A 220 -10.81 -15.11 3.69
CA GLY A 220 -10.89 -15.68 2.35
C GLY A 220 -11.22 -14.65 1.25
N GLU A 221 -11.36 -13.37 1.59
CA GLU A 221 -11.66 -12.25 0.69
C GLU A 221 -10.38 -11.72 0.03
N ARG A 222 -9.66 -12.62 -0.66
CA ARG A 222 -8.32 -12.36 -1.22
C ARG A 222 -8.31 -11.21 -2.24
N ASP A 223 -9.39 -11.06 -2.98
CA ASP A 223 -9.58 -9.96 -3.94
C ASP A 223 -9.60 -8.59 -3.22
N ILE A 224 -10.20 -8.51 -2.05
CA ILE A 224 -10.19 -7.28 -1.23
C ILE A 224 -8.79 -7.04 -0.68
N ALA A 225 -8.09 -8.08 -0.22
CA ALA A 225 -6.73 -7.95 0.30
C ALA A 225 -5.75 -7.39 -0.75
N VAL A 226 -5.72 -8.00 -1.94
CA VAL A 226 -4.86 -7.54 -3.05
C VAL A 226 -5.32 -6.18 -3.57
N GLY A 227 -6.64 -5.98 -3.71
CA GLY A 227 -7.21 -4.71 -4.13
C GLY A 227 -6.88 -3.56 -3.19
N ASN A 228 -6.91 -3.80 -1.87
CA ASN A 228 -6.58 -2.77 -0.89
C ASN A 228 -5.11 -2.33 -1.01
N VAL A 229 -4.17 -3.25 -1.19
CA VAL A 229 -2.75 -2.93 -1.37
C VAL A 229 -2.50 -2.09 -2.62
N ILE A 230 -2.99 -2.56 -3.77
CA ILE A 230 -2.75 -1.88 -5.06
C ILE A 230 -3.51 -0.55 -5.13
N GLY A 231 -4.74 -0.54 -4.64
CA GLY A 231 -5.55 0.67 -4.52
C GLY A 231 -4.87 1.69 -3.62
N SER A 232 -4.37 1.29 -2.45
CA SER A 232 -3.69 2.21 -1.52
C SER A 232 -2.46 2.82 -2.18
N ASN A 233 -1.72 2.06 -2.99
CA ASN A 233 -0.61 2.61 -3.76
C ASN A 233 -1.05 3.66 -4.79
N LEU A 234 -2.08 3.37 -5.57
CA LEU A 234 -2.65 4.34 -6.51
C LEU A 234 -3.15 5.61 -5.80
N PHE A 235 -3.87 5.46 -4.69
CA PHE A 235 -4.35 6.59 -3.90
C PHE A 235 -3.19 7.36 -3.26
N ASN A 236 -2.16 6.70 -2.78
CA ASN A 236 -1.00 7.36 -2.20
C ASN A 236 -0.25 8.19 -3.25
N LEU A 237 0.02 7.62 -4.43
CA LEU A 237 0.76 8.29 -5.49
C LEU A 237 -0.02 9.40 -6.17
N LEU A 238 -1.31 9.20 -6.45
CA LEU A 238 -2.11 10.12 -7.25
C LEU A 238 -3.01 11.02 -6.40
N GLY A 239 -3.56 10.48 -5.31
CA GLY A 239 -4.48 11.18 -4.41
C GLY A 239 -3.77 11.93 -3.30
N VAL A 240 -3.02 11.23 -2.45
CA VAL A 240 -2.32 11.82 -1.30
C VAL A 240 -1.29 12.83 -1.78
N LEU A 241 -0.33 12.39 -2.60
CA LEU A 241 0.70 13.29 -3.13
C LEU A 241 0.09 14.42 -3.99
N GLY A 242 -0.93 14.11 -4.80
CA GLY A 242 -1.61 15.10 -5.65
C GLY A 242 -2.32 16.19 -4.84
N LEU A 243 -3.10 15.81 -3.83
CA LEU A 243 -3.79 16.76 -2.95
C LEU A 243 -2.79 17.54 -2.09
N THR A 244 -1.78 16.88 -1.56
CA THR A 244 -0.73 17.54 -0.78
C THR A 244 0.01 18.57 -1.61
N ALA A 245 0.41 18.24 -2.85
CA ALA A 245 1.10 19.18 -3.74
C ALA A 245 0.21 20.36 -4.16
N LEU A 246 -1.10 20.13 -4.33
CA LEU A 246 -2.06 21.17 -4.71
C LEU A 246 -2.27 22.19 -3.59
N VAL A 247 -2.39 21.73 -2.35
CA VAL A 247 -2.77 22.56 -1.20
C VAL A 247 -1.55 23.12 -0.45
N ALA A 248 -0.37 22.53 -0.64
CA ALA A 248 0.85 22.97 0.04
C ALA A 248 1.13 24.48 -0.16
N PRO A 249 1.59 25.18 0.91
CA PRO A 249 1.98 26.59 0.82
C PRO A 249 3.16 26.80 -0.14
N VAL A 250 4.11 25.86 -0.13
CA VAL A 250 5.36 25.85 -0.90
C VAL A 250 5.43 24.56 -1.74
N PRO A 251 6.09 24.55 -2.91
CA PRO A 251 6.31 23.32 -3.68
C PRO A 251 6.93 22.22 -2.83
N LEU A 252 6.48 20.98 -3.02
CA LEU A 252 7.01 19.86 -2.25
C LEU A 252 8.41 19.53 -2.72
N THR A 253 9.39 19.62 -1.83
CA THR A 253 10.77 19.25 -2.15
C THR A 253 10.98 17.74 -1.99
N ILE A 254 11.90 17.18 -2.76
CA ILE A 254 12.30 15.78 -2.64
C ILE A 254 13.78 15.74 -2.29
N SER A 255 14.14 14.89 -1.35
CA SER A 255 15.55 14.68 -1.02
C SER A 255 16.30 14.05 -2.21
N PRO A 256 17.54 14.46 -2.49
CA PRO A 256 18.34 13.86 -3.57
C PRO A 256 18.48 12.33 -3.42
N ASN A 257 18.55 11.82 -2.18
CA ASN A 257 18.58 10.39 -1.91
C ASN A 257 17.28 9.70 -2.33
N ALA A 258 16.11 10.28 -2.03
CA ALA A 258 14.83 9.71 -2.44
C ALA A 258 14.67 9.71 -3.96
N LEU A 259 15.21 10.72 -4.66
CA LEU A 259 15.22 10.78 -6.14
C LEU A 259 16.04 9.64 -6.76
N VAL A 260 17.25 9.40 -6.24
CA VAL A 260 18.21 8.46 -6.86
C VAL A 260 18.01 7.02 -6.38
N PHE A 261 17.45 6.82 -5.18
CA PHE A 261 17.35 5.50 -4.55
C PHE A 261 15.91 5.05 -4.33
N ASP A 262 15.13 5.78 -3.53
CA ASP A 262 13.80 5.32 -3.10
C ASP A 262 12.79 5.24 -4.25
N LEU A 263 12.78 6.22 -5.15
CA LEU A 263 11.90 6.26 -6.32
C LEU A 263 12.16 5.09 -7.30
N PRO A 264 13.42 4.83 -7.74
CA PRO A 264 13.73 3.65 -8.53
C PRO A 264 13.37 2.34 -7.84
N ILE A 265 13.54 2.23 -6.52
CA ILE A 265 13.14 1.05 -5.77
C ILE A 265 11.62 0.89 -5.76
N MET A 266 10.88 1.96 -5.50
CA MET A 266 9.42 1.94 -5.57
C MET A 266 8.92 1.47 -6.94
N LEU A 267 9.51 1.98 -8.04
CA LEU A 267 9.21 1.51 -9.39
C LEU A 267 9.62 0.04 -9.58
N GLY A 268 10.81 -0.35 -9.14
CA GLY A 268 11.31 -1.73 -9.24
C GLY A 268 10.40 -2.72 -8.52
N VAL A 269 9.90 -2.36 -7.34
CA VAL A 269 8.93 -3.14 -6.55
C VAL A 269 7.57 -3.22 -7.27
N ALA A 270 7.10 -2.12 -7.84
CA ALA A 270 5.87 -2.12 -8.65
C ALA A 270 5.98 -3.00 -9.89
N VAL A 271 7.13 -2.95 -10.59
CA VAL A 271 7.43 -3.78 -11.76
C VAL A 271 7.59 -5.25 -11.35
N LEU A 272 8.20 -5.53 -10.20
CA LEU A 272 8.37 -6.88 -9.66
C LEU A 272 7.03 -7.58 -9.41
N CYS A 273 5.95 -6.85 -9.14
CA CYS A 273 4.61 -7.44 -9.06
C CYS A 273 4.20 -8.15 -10.36
N VAL A 274 4.66 -7.71 -11.54
CA VAL A 274 4.28 -8.33 -12.82
C VAL A 274 4.67 -9.81 -12.88
N PRO A 275 5.96 -10.20 -12.79
CA PRO A 275 6.36 -11.60 -12.84
C PRO A 275 5.80 -12.42 -11.66
N LEU A 276 5.76 -11.84 -10.45
CA LEU A 276 5.24 -12.49 -9.26
C LEU A 276 3.76 -12.89 -9.43
N PHE A 277 2.95 -11.99 -9.97
CA PHE A 277 1.51 -12.21 -10.13
C PHE A 277 1.20 -12.99 -11.41
N TYR A 278 2.08 -12.93 -12.42
CA TYR A 278 1.98 -13.73 -13.63
C TYR A 278 2.19 -15.23 -13.34
N SER A 279 3.03 -15.56 -12.35
CA SER A 279 3.28 -16.94 -11.91
C SER A 279 2.02 -17.60 -11.35
N GLY A 280 1.23 -18.26 -12.21
CA GLY A 280 0.05 -19.02 -11.80
C GLY A 280 -1.11 -18.21 -11.23
N TYR A 281 -1.14 -16.89 -11.42
CA TYR A 281 -2.16 -15.98 -10.85
C TYR A 281 -2.31 -16.12 -9.33
N ARG A 282 -1.19 -16.39 -8.65
CA ARG A 282 -1.18 -16.55 -7.20
C ARG A 282 0.17 -16.13 -6.62
N ILE A 283 0.13 -15.63 -5.40
CA ILE A 283 1.32 -15.32 -4.61
C ILE A 283 1.36 -16.38 -3.51
N ASP A 284 2.30 -17.33 -3.63
CA ASP A 284 2.49 -18.35 -2.61
C ASP A 284 3.40 -17.80 -1.48
N ARG A 285 3.63 -18.64 -0.46
CA ARG A 285 4.39 -18.25 0.73
C ARG A 285 5.84 -17.91 0.42
N ILE A 286 6.42 -18.51 -0.62
CA ILE A 286 7.82 -18.28 -1.00
C ILE A 286 7.97 -16.88 -1.59
N GLU A 287 7.05 -16.47 -2.48
CA GLU A 287 6.99 -15.10 -2.99
C GLU A 287 6.77 -14.11 -1.84
N GLY A 288 5.89 -14.44 -0.88
CA GLY A 288 5.69 -13.62 0.31
C GLY A 288 6.96 -13.44 1.15
N LEU A 289 7.71 -14.52 1.38
CA LEU A 289 9.01 -14.48 2.07
C LEU A 289 10.04 -13.66 1.30
N PHE A 290 10.04 -13.77 -0.03
CA PHE A 290 10.92 -12.99 -0.90
C PHE A 290 10.62 -11.49 -0.79
N LEU A 291 9.35 -11.09 -0.86
CA LEU A 291 8.94 -9.68 -0.68
C LEU A 291 9.39 -9.12 0.67
N LEU A 292 9.20 -9.88 1.76
CA LEU A 292 9.63 -9.44 3.09
C LEU A 292 11.16 -9.36 3.22
N SER A 293 11.88 -10.29 2.59
CA SER A 293 13.34 -10.28 2.56
C SER A 293 13.87 -9.05 1.81
N LEU A 294 13.20 -8.64 0.73
CA LEU A 294 13.53 -7.40 0.02
C LEU A 294 13.30 -6.17 0.91
N TYR A 295 12.19 -6.11 1.65
CA TYR A 295 11.95 -4.98 2.57
C TYR A 295 12.99 -4.92 3.68
N LEU A 296 13.37 -6.06 4.25
CA LEU A 296 14.39 -6.13 5.29
C LEU A 296 15.74 -5.66 4.74
N THR A 297 16.09 -6.05 3.52
CA THR A 297 17.31 -5.58 2.84
C THR A 297 17.29 -4.07 2.62
N TYR A 298 16.17 -3.54 2.13
CA TYR A 298 15.95 -2.10 1.94
C TYR A 298 16.09 -1.31 3.25
N GLY A 299 15.46 -1.80 4.33
CA GLY A 299 15.56 -1.18 5.65
C GLY A 299 16.99 -1.22 6.22
N LEU A 300 17.69 -2.35 6.07
CA LEU A 300 19.09 -2.47 6.49
C LEU A 300 20.00 -1.50 5.74
N HIS A 301 19.78 -1.31 4.44
CA HIS A 301 20.54 -0.35 3.63
C HIS A 301 20.35 1.09 4.13
N ILE A 302 19.11 1.49 4.39
CA ILE A 302 18.82 2.83 4.94
C ILE A 302 19.47 3.02 6.30
N VAL A 303 19.39 2.02 7.18
CA VAL A 303 20.03 2.08 8.51
C VAL A 303 21.55 2.15 8.39
N SER A 304 22.15 1.35 7.50
CA SER A 304 23.58 1.34 7.22
C SER A 304 24.08 2.72 6.80
N ILE A 305 23.42 3.35 5.82
CA ILE A 305 23.79 4.69 5.33
C ILE A 305 23.58 5.78 6.40
N SER A 306 22.50 5.70 7.17
CA SER A 306 22.14 6.75 8.13
C SER A 306 22.90 6.71 9.45
N THR A 307 23.31 5.53 9.91
CA THR A 307 23.95 5.33 11.22
C THR A 307 25.41 4.90 11.13
N GLY A 308 25.89 4.47 9.96
CA GLY A 308 27.23 3.90 9.79
C GLY A 308 27.42 2.58 10.55
N MET A 309 26.33 1.90 10.95
CA MET A 309 26.42 0.65 11.69
C MET A 309 27.03 -0.47 10.83
N LEU A 310 28.26 -0.87 11.16
CA LEU A 310 28.96 -2.02 10.56
C LEU A 310 28.15 -3.32 10.60
N LEU A 311 27.29 -3.51 11.61
CA LEU A 311 26.42 -4.68 11.68
C LEU A 311 25.31 -4.62 10.62
N ALA A 312 24.72 -3.44 10.38
CA ALA A 312 23.72 -3.27 9.34
C ALA A 312 24.32 -3.53 7.95
N GLU A 313 25.52 -3.00 7.70
CA GLU A 313 26.27 -3.23 6.46
C GLU A 313 26.61 -4.72 6.23
N ARG A 314 27.04 -5.44 7.28
CA ARG A 314 27.29 -6.89 7.19
C ARG A 314 26.02 -7.69 6.91
N LEU A 315 24.93 -7.38 7.64
CA LEU A 315 23.66 -8.08 7.46
C LEU A 315 23.08 -7.82 6.07
N GLU A 316 23.12 -6.57 5.60
CA GLU A 316 22.73 -6.19 4.25
C GLU A 316 23.54 -6.96 3.20
N GLY A 317 24.87 -6.99 3.34
CA GLY A 317 25.76 -7.74 2.46
C GLY A 317 25.47 -9.25 2.45
N MET A 318 25.09 -9.84 3.59
CA MET A 318 24.65 -11.23 3.66
C MET A 318 23.30 -11.45 2.95
N MET A 319 22.34 -10.55 3.15
CA MET A 319 21.04 -10.64 2.48
C MET A 319 21.18 -10.52 0.97
N LEU A 320 21.96 -9.56 0.47
CA LEU A 320 22.17 -9.31 -0.95
C LEU A 320 22.97 -10.42 -1.66
N ARG A 321 23.91 -11.08 -0.96
CA ARG A 321 24.74 -12.13 -1.57
C ARG A 321 24.11 -13.51 -1.54
N PHE A 322 23.31 -13.81 -0.51
CA PHE A 322 22.82 -15.17 -0.28
C PHE A 322 21.30 -15.27 -0.34
N ILE A 323 20.58 -14.51 0.49
CA ILE A 323 19.14 -14.71 0.70
C ILE A 323 18.32 -14.21 -0.50
N VAL A 324 18.55 -12.97 -0.92
CA VAL A 324 17.81 -12.34 -2.02
C VAL A 324 18.06 -13.04 -3.35
N PRO A 325 19.30 -13.38 -3.75
CA PRO A 325 19.53 -14.10 -5.00
C PRO A 325 18.94 -15.52 -5.00
N LEU A 326 19.01 -16.23 -3.86
CA LEU A 326 18.45 -17.57 -3.73
C LEU A 326 16.92 -17.55 -3.88
N LEU A 327 16.24 -16.70 -3.10
CA LEU A 327 14.79 -16.56 -3.18
C LEU A 327 14.36 -16.03 -4.56
N GLY A 328 15.11 -15.07 -5.11
CA GLY A 328 14.89 -14.55 -6.46
C GLY A 328 15.02 -15.63 -7.54
N ALA A 329 16.02 -16.52 -7.44
CA ALA A 329 16.19 -17.63 -8.36
C ALA A 329 15.04 -18.65 -8.25
N ILE A 330 14.58 -18.95 -7.04
CA ILE A 330 13.43 -19.85 -6.80
C ILE A 330 12.16 -19.27 -7.44
N VAL A 331 11.88 -17.99 -7.19
CA VAL A 331 10.73 -17.27 -7.76
C VAL A 331 10.82 -17.19 -9.28
N ALA A 332 12.00 -16.84 -9.82
CA ALA A 332 12.22 -16.76 -11.26
C ALA A 332 12.03 -18.11 -11.94
N PHE A 333 12.58 -19.18 -11.36
CA PHE A 333 12.39 -20.55 -11.86
C PHE A 333 10.91 -20.96 -11.83
N GLY A 334 10.20 -20.66 -10.74
CA GLY A 334 8.76 -20.88 -10.63
C GLY A 334 7.97 -20.15 -11.71
N THR A 335 8.32 -18.87 -11.94
CA THR A 335 7.68 -18.01 -12.93
C THR A 335 7.92 -18.50 -14.36
N VAL A 336 9.16 -18.85 -14.72
CA VAL A 336 9.50 -19.40 -16.05
C VAL A 336 8.81 -20.74 -16.29
N ARG A 337 8.74 -21.61 -15.28
CA ARG A 337 8.04 -22.89 -15.37
C ARG A 337 6.53 -22.70 -15.55
N ALA A 338 5.93 -21.72 -14.86
CA ALA A 338 4.53 -21.38 -15.03
C ALA A 338 4.25 -20.82 -16.43
N TRP A 339 5.14 -19.96 -16.94
CA TRP A 339 5.04 -19.40 -18.28
C TRP A 339 5.08 -20.47 -19.38
N ARG A 340 6.04 -21.42 -19.32
CA ARG A 340 6.17 -22.55 -20.24
C ARG A 340 5.02 -23.58 -20.20
N ARG A 341 4.15 -23.51 -19.20
CA ARG A 341 2.96 -24.39 -19.11
C ARG A 341 1.73 -23.75 -19.74
N GLN A 342 1.74 -22.43 -19.91
CA GLN A 342 0.60 -21.65 -20.42
C GLN A 342 0.75 -21.28 -21.90
N HIS A 343 1.98 -21.37 -22.43
CA HIS A 343 2.35 -21.21 -23.84
C HIS A 343 3.17 -22.43 -24.27
#